data_AF-A0A2H9LSE2-F1
#
_entry.id   AF-A0A2H9LSE2-F1
#
_cell.length_a   1.000
_cell.length_b   1.000
_cell.length_c   1.000
_cell.angle_alpha   90.00
_cell.angle_beta   90.00
_cell.angle_gamma   90.00
#
_symmetry.space_group_name_H-M   'P 1'
#
loop_
_entity.id
_entity.type
_entity.pdbx_description
1 polymer ?
#
loop_
_entity_poly.entity_id
_entity_poly.type
_entity_poly.pdbx_seq_one_letter_code
_entity_poly.pdbx_strand_id
1 'polypeptide(L)'
;MKRLIAIVCIDRIFAFELIYYYDINGKIIHEEKKVSKKKPAADSVCREFPVADFYEREIHEFFGIKFRNGSNEHLFLPENDEIKKPLLKKKVNKNA
;
A
#
# COMPACT_ATOMS: atom_id res chain seq x y z
N MET A 1 16.38 0.33 18.50
CA MET A 1 15.65 -0.71 17.72
C MET A 1 14.55 -0.02 16.92
N LYS A 2 14.53 -0.21 15.60
CA LYS A 2 13.46 0.29 14.71
C LYS A 2 12.50 -0.87 14.41
N ARG A 3 11.20 -0.68 14.63
CA ARG A 3 10.16 -1.68 14.34
C ARG A 3 9.16 -1.08 13.36
N LEU A 4 8.78 -1.84 12.33
CA LEU A 4 7.64 -1.50 11.48
C LEU A 4 6.35 -1.82 12.22
N ILE A 5 5.44 -0.85 12.32
CA ILE A 5 4.14 -0.99 13.00
C ILE A 5 3.05 -1.30 11.98
N ALA A 6 3.00 -0.52 10.89
CA ALA A 6 1.99 -0.63 9.85
C ALA A 6 2.45 0.04 8.55
N ILE A 7 1.92 -0.42 7.42
CA ILE A 7 1.96 0.32 6.15
C ILE A 7 0.51 0.54 5.73
N VAL A 8 0.14 1.80 5.48
CA VAL A 8 -1.21 2.17 5.06
C VAL A 8 -1.16 2.80 3.68
N CYS A 9 -2.09 2.42 2.80
CA CYS A 9 -2.27 3.05 1.49
C CYS A 9 -3.51 3.93 1.48
N ILE A 10 -3.37 5.17 1.01
CA ILE A 10 -4.47 6.11 0.82
C ILE A 10 -4.60 6.45 -0.65
N ASP A 11 -5.80 6.26 -1.20
CA ASP A 11 -6.16 6.82 -2.50
C ASP A 11 -6.47 8.32 -2.36
N ARG A 12 -5.59 9.18 -2.91
CA ARG A 12 -5.75 10.65 -2.99
C ARG A 12 -6.37 11.11 -4.32
N ILE A 13 -7.09 10.23 -5.01
CA ILE A 13 -7.72 10.39 -6.34
C ILE A 13 -6.71 10.52 -7.48
N PHE A 14 -5.73 11.42 -7.36
CA PHE A 14 -4.70 11.70 -8.38
C PHE A 14 -3.39 10.94 -8.16
N ALA A 15 -3.13 10.51 -6.93
CA ALA A 15 -1.96 9.74 -6.53
C ALA A 15 -2.37 8.75 -5.44
N PHE A 16 -1.51 7.75 -5.20
CA PHE A 16 -1.52 7.00 -3.95
C PHE A 16 -0.52 7.60 -2.98
N GLU A 17 -0.79 7.43 -1.70
CA GLU A 17 0.09 7.80 -0.61
C GLU A 17 0.28 6.58 0.28
N LEU A 18 1.53 6.14 0.40
CA LEU A 18 1.92 5.08 1.32
C LEU A 18 2.47 5.72 2.59
N ILE A 19 1.92 5.35 3.74
CA ILE A 19 2.35 5.84 5.05
C ILE A 19 2.94 4.66 5.82
N TYR A 20 4.22 4.77 6.16
CA TYR A 20 4.95 3.77 6.93
C TYR A 20 5.06 4.24 8.36
N TYR A 21 4.52 3.48 9.31
CA TYR A 21 4.61 3.78 10.73
C TYR A 21 5.73 2.97 11.37
N TYR A 22 6.62 3.64 12.10
CA TYR A 22 7.73 3.01 12.80
C TYR A 22 7.72 3.36 14.28
N ASP A 23 8.12 2.40 15.11
CA ASP A 23 8.58 2.66 16.47
C ASP A 23 10.10 2.70 16.49
N ILE A 24 10.66 3.82 16.92
CA ILE A 24 12.08 4.00 17.16
C ILE A 24 12.27 4.32 18.65
N ASN A 25 12.73 3.32 19.41
CA ASN A 25 13.04 3.45 20.84
C ASN A 25 11.87 4.00 21.69
N GLY A 26 10.64 3.56 21.42
CA GLY A 26 9.43 3.99 22.13
C GLY A 26 8.77 5.24 21.54
N LYS A 27 9.36 5.85 20.51
CA LYS A 27 8.78 7.00 19.79
C LYS A 27 8.19 6.53 18.46
N ILE A 28 6.90 6.79 18.27
CA ILE A 28 6.21 6.54 17.01
C ILE A 28 6.50 7.69 16.03
N ILE A 29 6.97 7.33 14.84
CA ILE A 29 7.13 8.24 13.72
C ILE A 29 6.44 7.66 12.47
N HIS A 30 6.24 8.50 11.46
CA HIS A 30 5.75 8.05 10.17
C HIS A 30 6.55 8.65 9.01
N GLU A 31 6.60 7.94 7.90
CA GLU A 31 7.18 8.39 6.64
C GLU A 31 6.12 8.26 5.53
N GLU A 32 5.94 9.32 4.74
CA GLU A 32 4.96 9.37 3.66
C GLU A 32 5.67 9.26 2.29
N LYS A 33 5.14 8.41 1.42
CA LYS A 33 5.66 8.22 0.06
C LYS A 33 4.54 8.33 -0.96
N LYS A 34 4.67 9.30 -1.85
CA LYS A 34 3.74 9.48 -2.97
C LYS A 34 4.03 8.49 -4.09
N VAL A 35 2.99 7.81 -4.57
CA VAL A 35 3.06 6.83 -5.66
C VAL A 35 2.13 7.27 -6.81
N SER A 36 2.66 7.23 -8.04
CA SER A 36 1.90 7.62 -9.24
C SER A 36 0.82 6.61 -9.58
N LYS A 37 -0.41 7.06 -9.85
CA LYS A 37 -1.48 6.18 -10.35
C LYS A 37 -1.27 5.68 -11.79
N LYS A 38 -0.47 6.39 -12.60
CA LYS A 38 -0.19 5.99 -13.99
C LYS A 38 0.70 4.75 -14.08
N LYS A 39 1.62 4.62 -13.12
CA LYS A 39 2.54 3.49 -12.99
C LYS A 39 2.69 3.19 -11.50
N PRO A 40 1.69 2.56 -10.86
CA PRO A 40 1.64 2.39 -9.42
C PRO A 40 2.63 1.32 -8.98
N ALA A 41 3.80 1.76 -8.54
CA ALA A 41 4.86 0.90 -8.04
C ALA A 41 5.63 1.55 -6.89
N ALA A 42 6.09 0.72 -5.96
CA ALA A 42 6.95 1.10 -4.84
C ALA A 42 8.08 0.05 -4.69
N ASP A 43 9.11 0.37 -3.91
CA ASP A 43 10.12 -0.62 -3.50
C ASP A 43 9.64 -1.31 -2.24
N SER A 44 9.78 -2.63 -2.20
CA SER A 44 9.50 -3.41 -1.01
C SER A 44 10.50 -3.09 0.11
N VAL A 45 10.02 -3.04 1.34
CA VAL A 45 10.85 -2.92 2.54
C VAL A 45 11.02 -4.26 3.26
N CYS A 46 10.55 -5.37 2.66
CA CYS A 46 10.63 -6.72 3.22
C CYS A 46 12.05 -7.17 3.58
N ARG A 47 13.06 -6.66 2.87
CA ARG A 47 14.48 -6.95 3.17
C ARG A 47 14.89 -6.49 4.57
N GLU A 48 14.36 -5.37 5.04
CA GLU A 48 14.63 -4.84 6.39
C GLU A 48 13.55 -5.28 7.38
N PHE A 49 12.29 -5.35 6.94
CA PHE A 49 11.14 -5.68 7.77
C PHE A 49 10.33 -6.82 7.14
N PRO A 50 10.61 -8.10 7.44
CA PRO A 50 9.90 -9.23 6.84
C PRO A 50 8.37 -9.19 7.01
N VAL A 51 7.89 -8.59 8.11
CA VAL A 51 6.44 -8.38 8.36
C VAL A 51 5.77 -7.45 7.33
N ALA A 52 6.56 -6.68 6.56
CA ALA A 52 6.05 -5.84 5.48
C ALA A 52 5.32 -6.65 4.40
N ASP A 53 5.63 -7.94 4.24
CA ASP A 53 5.03 -8.78 3.19
C ASP A 53 3.50 -8.78 3.25
N PHE A 54 2.92 -8.91 4.45
CA PHE A 54 1.48 -8.90 4.64
C PHE A 54 0.85 -7.56 4.23
N TYR A 55 1.44 -6.43 4.65
CA TYR A 55 0.91 -5.12 4.31
C TYR A 55 1.10 -4.79 2.83
N GLU A 56 2.24 -5.13 2.25
CA GLU A 56 2.54 -4.86 0.84
C GLU A 56 1.62 -5.67 -0.08
N ARG A 57 1.35 -6.94 0.26
CA ARG A 57 0.41 -7.80 -0.49
C ARG A 57 -1.04 -7.35 -0.33
N GLU A 58 -1.45 -6.93 0.87
CA GLU A 58 -2.76 -6.29 1.07
C GLU A 58 -2.89 -5.06 0.15
N ILE A 59 -1.92 -4.16 0.20
CA ILE A 59 -1.94 -2.93 -0.60
C ILE A 59 -1.92 -3.26 -2.11
N HIS A 60 -1.16 -4.27 -2.51
CA HIS A 60 -1.15 -4.77 -3.88
C HIS A 60 -2.54 -5.21 -4.32
N GLU A 61 -3.17 -6.06 -3.53
CA GLU A 61 -4.46 -6.67 -3.82
C GLU A 61 -5.60 -5.64 -3.83
N PHE A 62 -5.63 -4.74 -2.84
CA PHE A 62 -6.73 -3.79 -2.67
C PHE A 62 -6.61 -2.52 -3.53
N PHE A 63 -5.38 -2.08 -3.86
CA PHE A 63 -5.13 -0.83 -4.61
C PHE A 63 -4.41 -1.05 -5.94
N GLY A 64 -3.77 -2.19 -6.15
CA GLY A 64 -3.04 -2.52 -7.37
C GLY A 64 -1.64 -1.93 -7.47
N ILE A 65 -1.00 -1.59 -6.35
CA ILE A 65 0.38 -1.09 -6.33
C ILE A 65 1.33 -2.29 -6.44
N LYS A 66 2.29 -2.25 -7.38
CA LYS A 66 3.30 -3.30 -7.50
C LYS A 66 4.51 -3.01 -6.61
N PHE A 67 4.85 -3.91 -5.70
CA PHE A 67 6.04 -3.80 -4.87
C PHE A 67 7.21 -4.51 -5.56
N ARG A 68 8.27 -3.75 -5.85
CA ARG A 68 9.50 -4.27 -6.46
C ARG A 68 10.32 -5.00 -5.41
N ASN A 69 10.87 -6.16 -5.76
CA ASN A 69 11.66 -7.02 -4.86
C ASN A 69 10.86 -7.55 -3.65
N GLY A 70 9.53 -7.67 -3.79
CA GLY A 70 8.63 -8.29 -2.81
C GLY A 70 7.60 -9.20 -3.50
N SER A 71 6.81 -9.93 -2.72
CA SER A 71 5.70 -10.72 -3.25
C SER A 71 4.54 -9.80 -3.67
N ASN A 72 3.85 -10.17 -4.75
CA ASN A 72 2.62 -9.52 -5.20
C ASN A 72 1.51 -10.58 -5.37
N GLU A 73 1.61 -11.69 -4.64
CA GLU A 73 0.59 -12.73 -4.62
C GLU A 73 -0.58 -12.31 -3.73
N HIS A 74 -1.79 -12.68 -4.14
CA HIS A 74 -3.01 -12.43 -3.39
C HIS A 74 -2.96 -13.09 -2.00
N LEU A 75 -3.63 -12.50 -1.01
CA LEU A 75 -3.69 -13.04 0.36
C LEU A 75 -5.11 -13.09 0.92
N PHE A 76 -5.96 -12.12 0.58
CA PHE A 76 -7.29 -11.96 1.19
C PHE A 76 -8.44 -12.16 0.21
N LEU A 77 -8.34 -11.62 -1.01
CA LEU A 77 -9.40 -11.68 -2.00
C LEU A 77 -9.24 -12.97 -2.81
N PRO A 78 -10.35 -13.62 -3.19
CA PRO A 78 -10.29 -14.76 -4.10
C PRO A 78 -9.70 -14.33 -5.45
N GLU A 79 -8.98 -15.25 -6.09
CA GLU A 79 -8.49 -15.10 -7.47
C GLU A 79 -9.67 -15.14 -8.46
N ASN A 80 -10.44 -14.05 -8.51
CA ASN A 80 -11.51 -13.88 -9.46
C ASN A 80 -11.50 -12.44 -10.00
N ASP A 81 -11.51 -12.33 -11.33
CA ASP A 81 -11.35 -11.07 -12.09
C ASP A 81 -12.46 -10.03 -11.80
N GLU A 82 -13.57 -10.45 -11.20
CA GLU A 82 -14.71 -9.58 -10.91
C GLU A 82 -14.47 -8.63 -9.72
N ILE A 83 -13.54 -8.94 -8.81
CA ILE A 83 -13.24 -8.09 -7.66
C ILE A 83 -12.29 -6.96 -8.08
N LYS A 84 -12.89 -5.86 -8.54
CA LYS A 84 -12.20 -4.60 -8.80
C LYS A 84 -11.67 -4.03 -7.48
N LYS A 85 -10.35 -4.05 -7.28
CA LYS A 85 -9.54 -3.22 -6.33
C LYS A 85 -10.40 -2.34 -5.41
N PRO A 86 -10.98 -2.91 -4.33
CA PRO A 86 -12.21 -2.37 -3.76
C PRO A 86 -12.00 -1.08 -2.95
N LEU A 87 -10.76 -0.74 -2.61
CA LEU A 87 -10.43 0.48 -1.86
C LEU A 87 -10.09 1.69 -2.75
N LEU A 88 -10.21 1.56 -4.07
CA LEU A 88 -10.06 2.70 -4.98
C LEU A 88 -11.24 3.67 -4.84
N LYS A 89 -10.93 4.95 -4.67
CA LYS A 89 -11.95 6.00 -4.64
C LYS A 89 -12.50 6.23 -6.04
N LYS A 90 -13.82 6.26 -6.16
CA LYS A 90 -14.50 6.71 -7.38
C LYS A 90 -14.28 8.22 -7.54
N LYS A 91 -14.00 8.67 -8.77
CA LYS A 91 -14.07 10.10 -9.09
C LYS A 91 -15.54 10.51 -8.99
N VAL A 92 -15.88 11.30 -7.99
CA VAL A 92 -17.20 11.95 -7.94
C VAL A 92 -17.16 13.09 -8.95
N ASN A 93 -17.85 12.94 -10.08
CA ASN A 93 -18.13 14.07 -10.96
C ASN A 93 -19.10 14.99 -10.21
N LYS A 94 -18.61 16.10 -9.67
CA LYS A 94 -19.46 17.21 -9.23
C LYS A 94 -19.94 17.93 -10.49
N ASN A 95 -20.97 17.39 -11.15
CA ASN A 95 -21.79 18.05 -12.17
C ASN A 95 -23.08 17.24 -12.31
N ALA A 96 -24.04 17.51 -11.44
CA ALA A 96 -25.45 17.20 -11.57
C ALA A 96 -26.22 18.39 -11.00
#